data_AF-A0A2M8F762-F1
#
_entry.id   AF-A0A2M8F762-F1
#
_cell.length_a   1.000
_cell.length_b   1.000
_cell.length_c   1.000
_cell.angle_alpha   90.00
_cell.angle_beta   90.00
_cell.angle_gamma   90.00
#
_symmetry.space_group_name_H-M   'P 1'
#
loop_
_entity.id
_entity.type
_entity.pdbx_description
1 polymer ?
#
loop_
_entity_poly.entity_id
_entity_poly.type
_entity_poly.pdbx_seq_one_letter_code
_entity_poly.pdbx_strand_id
1 'polypeptide(L)'
;MNEFIPIIASVILALIPVVIWLNVIQEKGEDRSIYIKTFLFGTLSVVPPFILIFLFERYPELNIYSIINTSVEQLIYVALLTNIVVGVIEEIGKNVIVRITDKRHPEYIQTLSRALKLSICAGLGFAFAENIFYFYSIWVNPYYGTGDLVTTFIFRSIVTTCGHMVFSGIFGYYFGVGKFSADITEFAKWQGQSLGFVRWISRLTGRLPFQVVREFQNFKGLFIAMGMHALFNASLDLNNKLFAIGIVGAGAVYVFYLMKTRSGRLLFSVIKRRGSSMAARDEDVVLELLGMWTKEGRLAEVMQICDRLLERDPDNNVVKLFKAHAADNQKLKEAYTALKSVFAKSKQQQPEPANQATPSPTLSLEDEKIVLESMGMLYKEGEYKKVLEIANRLMARNPNSSGARVLLEKALDKQKIDNAFNSLSKLFEDDPKPDSPVGV
;
A
#
# COMPACT_ATOMS: atom_id res chain seq x y z
N MET A 1 -17.13 35.17 24.94
CA MET A 1 -16.99 33.82 25.56
C MET A 1 -17.70 32.73 24.77
N ASN A 2 -18.91 32.96 24.22
CA ASN A 2 -19.66 31.93 23.48
C ASN A 2 -18.97 31.41 22.20
N GLU A 3 -18.13 32.20 21.52
CA GLU A 3 -17.44 31.77 20.29
C GLU A 3 -16.27 30.80 20.54
N PHE A 4 -15.72 30.77 21.75
CA PHE A 4 -14.62 29.86 22.08
C PHE A 4 -15.11 28.43 22.34
N ILE A 5 -16.37 28.26 22.77
CA ILE A 5 -16.94 26.95 23.09
C ILE A 5 -16.95 26.03 21.85
N PRO A 6 -17.47 26.46 20.68
CA PRO A 6 -17.43 25.65 19.45
C PRO A 6 -16.01 25.25 19.05
N ILE A 7 -15.05 26.18 19.12
CA ILE A 7 -13.66 25.90 18.74
C ILE A 7 -13.05 24.84 19.65
N ILE A 8 -13.18 25.01 20.97
CA ILE A 8 -12.65 24.06 21.96
C ILE A 8 -13.32 22.69 21.80
N ALA A 9 -14.64 22.66 21.60
CA ALA A 9 -15.37 21.41 21.36
C ALA A 9 -14.87 20.69 20.09
N SER A 10 -14.70 21.42 18.98
CA SER A 10 -14.17 20.87 17.73
C SER A 10 -12.75 20.32 17.87
N VAL A 11 -11.88 21.00 18.62
CA VAL A 11 -10.53 20.51 18.94
C VAL A 11 -10.59 19.20 19.74
N ILE A 12 -11.43 19.15 20.78
CA ILE A 12 -11.58 17.94 21.60
C ILE A 12 -12.11 16.78 20.75
N LEU A 13 -13.14 17.00 19.94
CA LEU A 13 -13.70 15.99 19.06
C LEU A 13 -12.65 15.49 18.04
N ALA A 14 -11.91 16.40 17.41
CA ALA A 14 -10.86 16.03 16.46
C ALA A 14 -9.69 15.25 17.10
N LEU A 15 -9.43 15.48 18.40
CA LEU A 15 -8.35 14.82 19.12
C LEU A 15 -8.65 13.34 19.45
N ILE A 16 -9.92 12.97 19.61
CA ILE A 16 -10.34 11.59 19.95
C ILE A 16 -9.75 10.55 18.98
N PRO A 17 -10.00 10.62 17.65
CA PRO A 17 -9.45 9.62 16.73
C PRO A 17 -7.91 9.67 16.66
N VAL A 18 -7.29 10.83 16.83
CA VAL A 18 -5.82 10.98 16.83
C VAL A 18 -5.20 10.17 17.96
N VAL A 19 -5.71 10.32 19.18
CA VAL A 19 -5.19 9.60 20.36
C VAL A 19 -5.34 8.09 20.18
N ILE A 20 -6.48 7.63 19.66
CA ILE A 20 -6.71 6.21 19.39
C ILE A 20 -5.68 5.69 18.38
N TRP A 21 -5.53 6.36 17.24
CA TRP A 21 -4.66 5.87 16.17
C TRP A 21 -3.17 5.99 16.49
N LEU A 22 -2.72 7.05 17.16
CA LEU A 22 -1.32 7.16 17.60
C LEU A 22 -0.93 6.02 18.54
N ASN A 23 -1.83 5.62 19.45
CA ASN A 23 -1.59 4.47 20.33
C ASN A 23 -1.55 3.12 19.57
N VAL A 24 -2.27 3.00 18.46
CA VAL A 24 -2.27 1.79 17.61
C VAL A 24 -1.00 1.69 16.76
N ILE A 25 -0.52 2.82 16.24
CA ILE A 25 0.60 2.86 15.28
C ILE A 25 1.96 2.81 15.99
N GLN A 26 2.05 3.41 17.17
CA GLN A 26 3.28 3.46 17.94
C GLN A 26 3.59 2.08 18.54
N GLU A 27 4.80 1.56 18.30
CA GLU A 27 5.23 0.34 18.99
C GLU A 27 5.90 0.67 20.33
N LYS A 28 5.85 -0.31 21.26
CA LYS A 28 6.51 -0.20 22.55
C LYS A 28 8.02 -0.05 22.37
N GLY A 29 8.62 0.93 23.05
CA GLY A 29 10.06 1.22 23.01
C GLY A 29 10.47 2.26 21.97
N GLU A 30 9.55 2.75 21.14
CA GLU A 30 9.84 3.83 20.18
C GLU A 30 9.78 5.21 20.83
N ASP A 31 10.66 6.11 20.42
CA ASP A 31 10.64 7.51 20.86
C ASP A 31 9.32 8.18 20.42
N ARG A 32 8.55 8.69 21.39
CA ARG A 32 7.28 9.40 21.14
C ARG A 32 7.48 10.77 20.52
N SER A 33 8.61 11.41 20.81
CA SER A 33 8.89 12.79 20.41
C SER A 33 8.84 12.95 18.90
N ILE A 34 9.34 11.97 18.13
CA ILE A 34 9.27 12.04 16.68
C ILE A 34 7.84 12.00 16.15
N TYR A 35 7.00 11.08 16.64
CA TYR A 35 5.62 10.99 16.21
C TYR A 35 4.86 12.27 16.53
N ILE A 36 5.04 12.82 17.73
CA ILE A 36 4.42 14.09 18.12
C ILE A 36 4.88 15.21 17.19
N LYS A 37 6.18 15.33 16.91
CA LYS A 37 6.71 16.33 15.98
C LYS A 37 6.15 16.16 14.57
N THR A 38 6.15 14.94 14.04
CA THR A 38 5.61 14.64 12.70
C THR A 38 4.11 14.93 12.61
N PHE A 39 3.34 14.60 13.66
CA PHE A 39 1.94 14.96 13.79
C PHE A 39 1.75 16.49 13.76
N LEU A 40 2.48 17.23 14.59
CA LEU A 40 2.38 18.70 14.66
C LEU A 40 2.75 19.36 13.32
N PHE A 41 3.80 18.88 12.64
CA PHE A 41 4.13 19.37 11.30
C PHE A 41 3.11 18.95 10.25
N GLY A 42 2.48 17.77 10.40
CA GLY A 42 1.35 17.35 9.57
C GLY A 42 0.14 18.27 9.72
N THR A 43 -0.15 18.76 10.93
CA THR A 43 -1.19 19.78 11.15
C THR A 43 -0.93 21.05 10.35
N LEU A 44 0.35 21.46 10.22
CA LEU A 44 0.73 22.61 9.41
C LEU A 44 0.61 22.37 7.89
N SER A 45 0.52 21.12 7.43
CA SER A 45 0.40 20.83 6.00
C SER A 45 -0.99 21.11 5.42
N VAL A 46 -1.94 21.57 6.26
CA VAL A 46 -3.24 22.12 5.82
C VAL A 46 -3.13 23.54 5.29
N VAL A 47 -2.05 24.25 5.63
CA VAL A 47 -1.86 25.67 5.26
C VAL A 47 -1.86 25.89 3.73
N PRO A 48 -1.17 25.08 2.89
CA PRO A 48 -1.18 25.30 1.45
C PRO A 48 -2.58 25.22 0.81
N PRO A 49 -3.44 24.23 1.12
CA PRO A 49 -4.85 24.24 0.71
C PRO A 49 -5.60 25.52 1.11
N PHE A 50 -5.42 26.01 2.36
CA PHE A 50 -6.05 27.26 2.79
C PHE A 50 -5.57 28.49 2.02
N ILE A 51 -4.27 28.57 1.75
CA ILE A 51 -3.72 29.64 0.91
C ILE A 51 -4.34 29.59 -0.48
N LEU A 52 -4.52 28.41 -1.06
CA LEU A 52 -5.16 28.26 -2.36
C LEU A 52 -6.61 28.79 -2.35
N ILE A 53 -7.40 28.40 -1.33
CA ILE A 53 -8.78 28.86 -1.19
C ILE A 53 -8.81 30.40 -1.04
N PHE A 54 -7.95 30.95 -0.18
CA PHE A 54 -7.83 32.41 -0.01
C PHE A 54 -7.47 33.12 -1.33
N LEU A 55 -6.56 32.56 -2.12
CA LEU A 55 -6.21 33.10 -3.44
C LEU A 55 -7.39 33.05 -4.41
N PHE A 56 -8.18 31.97 -4.43
CA PHE A 56 -9.37 31.87 -5.26
C PHE A 56 -10.48 32.85 -4.84
N GLU A 57 -10.63 33.14 -3.54
CA GLU A 57 -11.54 34.18 -3.06
C GLU A 57 -11.07 35.58 -3.46
N ARG A 58 -9.76 35.84 -3.39
CA ARG A 58 -9.16 37.15 -3.71
C ARG A 58 -9.10 37.44 -5.21
N TYR A 59 -8.94 36.40 -6.02
CA TYR A 59 -8.78 36.43 -7.48
C TYR A 59 -9.69 35.36 -8.13
N PRO A 60 -11.01 35.61 -8.22
CA PRO A 60 -11.99 34.63 -8.73
C PRO A 60 -11.71 34.15 -10.16
N GLU A 61 -11.02 34.96 -10.98
CA GLU A 61 -10.58 34.59 -12.32
C GLU A 61 -9.55 33.44 -12.34
N LEU A 62 -8.83 33.23 -11.23
CA LEU A 62 -7.91 32.10 -11.04
C LEU A 62 -8.59 30.90 -10.38
N ASN A 63 -9.88 31.00 -10.02
CA ASN A 63 -10.60 29.94 -9.34
C ASN A 63 -10.82 28.75 -10.27
N ILE A 64 -9.95 27.75 -10.12
CA ILE A 64 -9.96 26.53 -10.95
C ILE A 64 -11.30 25.80 -10.84
N TYR A 65 -11.99 25.85 -9.68
CA TYR A 65 -13.32 25.24 -9.55
C TYR A 65 -14.34 25.93 -10.43
N SER A 66 -14.33 27.27 -10.49
CA SER A 66 -15.23 28.03 -11.37
C SER A 66 -14.96 27.71 -12.84
N ILE A 67 -13.69 27.61 -13.22
CA ILE A 67 -13.29 27.26 -14.59
C ILE A 67 -13.77 25.85 -14.94
N ILE A 68 -13.56 24.87 -14.06
CA ILE A 68 -14.01 23.49 -14.30
C ILE A 68 -15.54 23.42 -14.37
N ASN A 69 -16.26 24.02 -13.42
CA ASN A 69 -17.72 24.00 -13.36
C ASN A 69 -18.38 24.62 -14.59
N THR A 70 -17.75 25.63 -15.19
CA THR A 70 -18.26 26.29 -16.40
C THR A 70 -17.89 25.54 -17.69
N SER A 71 -16.81 24.75 -17.67
CA SER A 71 -16.28 24.08 -18.86
C SER A 71 -16.70 22.61 -19.00
N VAL A 72 -17.20 21.99 -17.91
CA VAL A 72 -17.50 20.56 -17.85
C VAL A 72 -18.93 20.37 -17.36
N GLU A 73 -19.79 19.81 -18.21
CA GLU A 73 -21.21 19.62 -17.89
C GLU A 73 -21.47 18.39 -17.02
N GLN A 74 -20.65 17.35 -17.15
CA GLN A 74 -20.88 16.09 -16.43
C GLN A 74 -20.37 16.17 -14.99
N LEU A 75 -21.30 16.06 -14.04
CA LEU A 75 -21.05 16.16 -12.60
C LEU A 75 -19.90 15.25 -12.12
N ILE A 76 -19.77 14.04 -12.67
CA ILE A 76 -18.71 13.10 -12.29
C ILE A 76 -17.30 13.62 -12.66
N TYR A 77 -17.17 14.27 -13.82
CA TYR A 77 -15.89 14.84 -14.25
C TYR A 77 -15.57 16.12 -13.50
N VAL A 78 -16.59 16.94 -13.22
CA VAL A 78 -16.44 18.09 -12.32
C VAL A 78 -15.90 17.63 -10.97
N ALA A 79 -16.60 16.71 -10.29
CA ALA A 79 -16.20 16.21 -8.98
C ALA A 79 -14.79 15.61 -9.01
N LEU A 80 -14.42 14.85 -10.05
CA LEU A 80 -13.08 14.27 -10.13
C LEU A 80 -11.99 15.33 -10.35
N LEU A 81 -12.17 16.24 -11.30
CA LEU A 81 -11.16 17.23 -11.67
C LEU A 81 -10.92 18.25 -10.56
N THR A 82 -11.97 18.72 -9.89
CA THR A 82 -11.83 19.64 -8.74
C THR A 82 -11.08 18.98 -7.60
N ASN A 83 -11.40 17.73 -7.28
CA ASN A 83 -10.76 16.99 -6.20
C ASN A 83 -9.34 16.53 -6.52
N ILE A 84 -8.97 16.37 -7.80
CA ILE A 84 -7.57 16.16 -8.19
C ILE A 84 -6.71 17.35 -7.77
N VAL A 85 -7.14 18.57 -8.03
CA VAL A 85 -6.35 19.77 -7.72
C VAL A 85 -6.08 19.88 -6.21
N VAL A 86 -7.12 19.70 -5.39
CA VAL A 86 -7.01 19.73 -3.93
C VAL A 86 -6.20 18.56 -3.41
N GLY A 87 -6.57 17.35 -3.80
CA GLY A 87 -5.91 16.13 -3.35
C GLY A 87 -4.41 16.14 -3.66
N VAL A 88 -4.02 16.67 -4.82
CA VAL A 88 -2.59 16.85 -5.18
C VAL A 88 -1.88 17.76 -4.17
N ILE A 89 -2.43 18.94 -3.88
CA ILE A 89 -1.81 19.92 -2.99
C ILE A 89 -1.73 19.37 -1.56
N GLU A 90 -2.80 18.72 -1.09
CA GLU A 90 -2.86 18.11 0.23
C GLU A 90 -1.84 16.98 0.40
N GLU A 91 -1.76 16.06 -0.56
CA GLU A 91 -0.79 14.97 -0.52
C GLU A 91 0.64 15.49 -0.61
N ILE A 92 0.93 16.45 -1.49
CA ILE A 92 2.26 17.07 -1.55
C ILE A 92 2.63 17.69 -0.20
N GLY A 93 1.71 18.46 0.41
CA GLY A 93 1.91 19.09 1.71
C GLY A 93 2.29 18.09 2.79
N LYS A 94 1.50 17.01 2.93
CA LYS A 94 1.75 15.93 3.90
C LYS A 94 3.11 15.25 3.66
N ASN A 95 3.42 14.99 2.39
CA ASN A 95 4.61 14.25 2.00
C ASN A 95 5.91 15.04 2.17
N VAL A 96 5.85 16.37 2.04
CA VAL A 96 6.97 17.26 2.33
C VAL A 96 7.43 17.12 3.78
N ILE A 97 6.52 16.92 4.73
CA ILE A 97 6.87 16.74 6.16
C ILE A 97 7.78 15.53 6.36
N VAL A 98 7.46 14.42 5.72
CA VAL A 98 8.23 13.17 5.82
C VAL A 98 9.60 13.33 5.15
N ARG A 99 9.65 14.00 4.00
CA ARG A 99 10.92 14.29 3.30
C ARG A 99 11.83 15.21 4.11
N ILE A 100 11.29 16.23 4.77
CA ILE A 100 12.06 17.12 5.65
C ILE A 100 12.58 16.34 6.85
N THR A 101 11.74 15.49 7.45
CA THR A 101 12.12 14.62 8.57
C THR A 101 13.27 13.72 8.16
N ASP A 102 13.17 13.06 7.01
CA ASP A 102 14.22 12.19 6.47
C ASP A 102 15.54 12.94 6.20
N LYS A 103 15.44 14.13 5.60
CA LYS A 103 16.61 14.95 5.24
C LYS A 103 17.35 15.46 6.47
N ARG A 104 16.62 15.85 7.53
CA ARG A 104 17.21 16.37 8.77
C ARG A 104 17.65 15.27 9.73
N HIS A 105 16.92 14.17 9.75
CA HIS A 105 17.10 13.07 10.69
C HIS A 105 16.95 11.70 9.97
N PRO A 106 17.89 11.34 9.10
CA PRO A 106 17.83 10.09 8.34
C PRO A 106 17.82 8.84 9.23
N GLU A 107 18.32 8.94 10.46
CA GLU A 107 18.28 7.91 11.51
C GLU A 107 16.86 7.50 11.92
N TYR A 108 15.87 8.35 11.66
CA TYR A 108 14.49 8.06 12.02
C TYR A 108 13.75 7.20 11.01
N ILE A 109 14.23 7.11 9.77
CA ILE A 109 13.63 6.29 8.71
C ILE A 109 14.62 5.20 8.32
N GLN A 110 14.83 4.22 9.19
CA GLN A 110 15.75 3.10 8.93
C GLN A 110 15.04 1.84 8.39
N THR A 111 13.71 1.83 8.37
CA THR A 111 12.90 0.72 7.85
C THR A 111 11.77 1.26 6.97
N LEU A 112 11.22 0.43 6.09
CA LEU A 112 10.03 0.79 5.31
C LEU A 112 8.82 1.04 6.22
N SER A 113 8.68 0.25 7.28
CA SER A 113 7.64 0.41 8.29
C SER A 113 7.75 1.75 9.01
N ARG A 114 8.97 2.23 9.33
CA ARG A 114 9.20 3.57 9.89
C ARG A 114 8.73 4.66 8.92
N ALA A 115 9.09 4.57 7.64
CA ALA A 115 8.66 5.52 6.62
C ALA A 115 7.12 5.59 6.54
N LEU A 116 6.48 4.43 6.44
CA LEU A 116 5.03 4.28 6.41
C LEU A 116 4.38 4.90 7.66
N LYS A 117 4.82 4.55 8.86
CA LYS A 117 4.21 5.03 10.12
C LYS A 117 4.36 6.54 10.32
N LEU A 118 5.50 7.12 9.96
CA LEU A 118 5.68 8.57 10.03
C LEU A 118 4.81 9.29 8.98
N SER A 119 4.64 8.74 7.78
CA SER A 119 3.69 9.30 6.82
C SER A 119 2.24 9.21 7.31
N ILE A 120 1.83 8.08 7.89
CA ILE A 120 0.51 7.96 8.54
C ILE A 120 0.36 9.04 9.62
N CYS A 121 1.40 9.26 10.42
CA CYS A 121 1.39 10.27 11.47
C CYS A 121 1.25 11.70 10.93
N ALA A 122 1.90 12.03 9.81
CA ALA A 122 1.69 13.30 9.11
C ALA A 122 0.24 13.42 8.59
N GLY A 123 -0.31 12.35 8.03
CA GLY A 123 -1.73 12.28 7.61
C GLY A 123 -2.72 12.47 8.76
N LEU A 124 -2.44 11.91 9.94
CA LEU A 124 -3.22 12.15 11.16
C LEU A 124 -3.18 13.63 11.58
N GLY A 125 -2.01 14.28 11.47
CA GLY A 125 -1.86 15.71 11.72
C GLY A 125 -2.74 16.56 10.82
N PHE A 126 -2.75 16.26 9.51
CA PHE A 126 -3.60 16.92 8.53
C PHE A 126 -5.09 16.70 8.83
N ALA A 127 -5.49 15.43 9.03
CA ALA A 127 -6.88 15.07 9.33
C ALA A 127 -7.39 15.74 10.61
N PHE A 128 -6.53 15.88 11.63
CA PHE A 128 -6.84 16.61 12.85
C PHE A 128 -7.21 18.07 12.56
N ALA A 129 -6.37 18.78 11.81
CA ALA A 129 -6.63 20.16 11.44
C ALA A 129 -7.93 20.29 10.66
N GLU A 130 -8.08 19.47 9.61
CA GLU A 130 -9.26 19.47 8.75
C GLU A 130 -10.55 19.18 9.54
N ASN A 131 -10.54 18.19 10.44
CA ASN A 131 -11.68 17.85 11.28
C ASN A 131 -12.10 19.00 12.20
N ILE A 132 -11.17 19.79 12.73
CA ILE A 132 -11.51 20.99 13.51
C ILE A 132 -12.37 21.94 12.68
N PHE A 133 -11.98 22.21 11.43
CA PHE A 133 -12.73 23.09 10.54
C PHE A 133 -14.12 22.54 10.23
N TYR A 134 -14.25 21.24 9.92
CA TYR A 134 -15.55 20.61 9.65
C TYR A 134 -16.48 20.60 10.87
N PHE A 135 -15.97 20.29 12.06
CA PHE A 135 -16.80 20.29 13.26
C PHE A 135 -17.20 21.71 13.66
N TYR A 136 -16.28 22.66 13.53
CA TYR A 136 -16.57 24.07 13.80
C TYR A 136 -17.61 24.62 12.84
N SER A 137 -17.45 24.38 11.53
CA SER A 137 -18.38 24.89 10.51
C SER A 137 -19.80 24.38 10.69
N ILE A 138 -19.96 23.11 11.09
CA ILE A 138 -21.27 22.53 11.42
C ILE A 138 -21.82 23.13 12.71
N TRP A 139 -20.99 23.27 13.75
CA TRP A 139 -21.43 23.76 15.05
C TRP A 139 -21.98 25.19 15.00
N VAL A 140 -21.31 26.09 14.28
CA VAL A 140 -21.68 27.51 14.25
C VAL A 140 -22.75 27.85 13.21
N ASN A 141 -23.03 26.93 12.29
CA ASN A 141 -23.97 27.17 11.21
C ASN A 141 -25.40 26.84 11.66
N PRO A 142 -26.34 27.80 11.63
CA PRO A 142 -27.69 27.63 12.16
C PRO A 142 -28.55 26.63 11.38
N TYR A 143 -28.13 26.23 10.18
CA TYR A 143 -28.83 25.24 9.36
C TYR A 143 -28.57 23.80 9.79
N TYR A 144 -27.53 23.56 10.61
CA TYR A 144 -27.19 22.23 11.09
C TYR A 144 -27.56 22.04 12.55
N GLY A 145 -27.99 20.82 12.89
CA GLY A 145 -28.31 20.43 14.25
C GLY A 145 -27.21 19.58 14.90
N THR A 146 -27.40 19.25 16.18
CA THR A 146 -26.53 18.32 16.91
C THR A 146 -26.44 16.94 16.22
N GLY A 147 -27.49 16.50 15.53
CA GLY A 147 -27.50 15.26 14.75
C GLY A 147 -26.50 15.27 13.60
N ASP A 148 -26.38 16.39 12.87
CA ASP A 148 -25.42 16.54 11.76
C ASP A 148 -23.98 16.52 12.28
N LEU A 149 -23.75 17.16 13.43
CA LEU A 149 -22.45 17.15 14.09
C LEU A 149 -22.05 15.73 14.52
N VAL A 150 -22.96 14.99 15.17
CA VAL A 150 -22.68 13.62 15.62
C VAL A 150 -22.43 12.68 14.45
N THR A 151 -23.25 12.75 13.40
CA THR A 151 -23.08 11.92 12.20
C THR A 151 -21.78 12.25 11.47
N THR A 152 -21.44 13.53 11.35
CA THR A 152 -20.18 13.98 10.77
C THR A 152 -18.99 13.56 11.60
N PHE A 153 -19.08 13.68 12.93
CA PHE A 153 -18.06 13.23 13.86
C PHE A 153 -17.78 11.73 13.69
N ILE A 154 -18.81 10.88 13.70
CA ILE A 154 -18.64 9.43 13.53
C ILE A 154 -18.01 9.12 12.17
N PHE A 155 -18.57 9.67 11.10
CA PHE A 155 -18.10 9.38 9.74
C PHE A 155 -16.66 9.84 9.55
N ARG A 156 -16.32 11.07 9.94
CA ARG A 156 -14.97 11.61 9.77
C ARG A 156 -13.94 10.96 10.69
N SER A 157 -14.31 10.62 11.92
CA SER A 157 -13.40 9.96 12.87
C SER A 157 -13.00 8.56 12.42
N ILE A 158 -13.91 7.83 11.76
CA ILE A 158 -13.65 6.47 11.29
C ILE A 158 -13.17 6.47 9.84
N VAL A 159 -13.94 7.04 8.93
CA VAL A 159 -13.74 6.89 7.48
C VAL A 159 -12.73 7.92 6.97
N THR A 160 -12.98 9.22 7.16
CA THR A 160 -12.10 10.27 6.60
C THR A 160 -10.71 10.25 7.24
N THR A 161 -10.63 10.09 8.56
CA THR A 161 -9.35 10.02 9.27
C THR A 161 -8.55 8.78 8.82
N CYS A 162 -9.21 7.62 8.69
CA CYS A 162 -8.58 6.43 8.14
C CYS A 162 -8.17 6.63 6.66
N GLY A 163 -8.96 7.34 5.86
CA GLY A 163 -8.61 7.72 4.49
C GLY A 163 -7.28 8.47 4.42
N HIS A 164 -7.13 9.54 5.21
CA HIS A 164 -5.88 10.30 5.29
C HIS A 164 -4.69 9.45 5.73
N MET A 165 -4.89 8.55 6.70
CA MET A 165 -3.87 7.59 7.12
C MET A 165 -3.48 6.66 5.97
N VAL A 166 -4.47 6.12 5.24
CA VAL A 166 -4.26 5.20 4.14
C VAL A 166 -3.47 5.87 3.00
N PHE A 167 -3.91 7.03 2.53
CA PHE A 167 -3.27 7.72 1.42
C PHE A 167 -1.82 8.10 1.77
N SER A 168 -1.62 8.65 2.97
CA SER A 168 -0.27 8.99 3.45
C SER A 168 0.59 7.76 3.69
N GLY A 169 0.01 6.66 4.19
CA GLY A 169 0.69 5.39 4.41
C GLY A 169 1.17 4.73 3.11
N ILE A 170 0.35 4.78 2.05
CA ILE A 170 0.72 4.32 0.71
C ILE A 170 1.91 5.11 0.19
N PHE A 171 1.85 6.45 0.25
CA PHE A 171 3.01 7.27 -0.10
C PHE A 171 4.23 6.90 0.74
N GLY A 172 4.08 6.78 2.07
CA GLY A 172 5.17 6.46 2.99
C GLY A 172 5.87 5.14 2.68
N TYR A 173 5.12 4.12 2.27
CA TYR A 173 5.70 2.87 1.80
C TYR A 173 6.60 3.08 0.58
N TYR A 174 6.07 3.70 -0.48
CA TYR A 174 6.81 3.94 -1.72
C TYR A 174 7.97 4.91 -1.53
N PHE A 175 7.83 5.90 -0.64
CA PHE A 175 8.91 6.78 -0.21
C PHE A 175 10.03 5.97 0.47
N GLY A 176 9.69 5.04 1.36
CA GLY A 176 10.66 4.13 1.96
C GLY A 176 11.37 3.27 0.91
N VAL A 177 10.62 2.68 -0.03
CA VAL A 177 11.21 1.90 -1.14
C VAL A 177 12.15 2.77 -1.97
N GLY A 178 11.78 4.02 -2.21
CA GLY A 178 12.63 5.00 -2.87
C GLY A 178 13.90 5.33 -2.06
N LYS A 179 13.78 5.51 -0.74
CA LYS A 179 14.94 5.78 0.13
C LYS A 179 15.96 4.65 0.09
N PHE A 180 15.50 3.40 0.10
CA PHE A 180 16.36 2.21 0.07
C PHE A 180 16.57 1.66 -1.35
N SER A 181 16.38 2.49 -2.38
CA SER A 181 16.40 2.05 -3.77
C SER A 181 17.74 1.45 -4.19
N ALA A 182 18.86 1.87 -3.60
CA ALA A 182 20.19 1.32 -3.91
C ALA A 182 20.25 -0.18 -3.58
N ASP A 183 19.89 -0.54 -2.34
CA ASP A 183 19.90 -1.93 -1.87
C ASP A 183 18.86 -2.79 -2.60
N ILE A 184 17.69 -2.21 -2.88
CA ILE A 184 16.61 -2.88 -3.63
C ILE A 184 17.00 -3.11 -5.09
N THR A 185 17.67 -2.14 -5.73
CA THR A 185 18.15 -2.25 -7.11
C THR A 185 19.23 -3.31 -7.23
N GLU A 186 20.14 -3.35 -6.25
CA GLU A 186 21.19 -4.37 -6.19
C GLU A 186 20.60 -5.76 -5.96
N PHE A 187 19.68 -5.91 -5.01
CA PHE A 187 18.93 -7.15 -4.81
C PHE A 187 18.21 -7.62 -6.08
N ALA A 188 17.51 -6.71 -6.79
CA ALA A 188 16.83 -7.02 -8.05
C ALA A 188 17.80 -7.49 -9.14
N LYS A 189 19.01 -6.89 -9.22
CA LYS A 189 20.09 -7.32 -10.12
C LYS A 189 20.48 -8.77 -9.84
N TRP A 190 20.70 -9.14 -8.58
CA TRP A 190 21.09 -10.50 -8.20
C TRP A 190 19.97 -11.52 -8.38
N GLN A 191 18.72 -11.09 -8.28
CA GLN A 191 17.57 -11.89 -8.73
C GLN A 191 17.41 -11.95 -10.25
N GLY A 192 18.32 -11.36 -11.04
CA GLY A 192 18.24 -11.33 -12.50
C GLY A 192 16.99 -10.65 -13.04
N GLN A 193 16.41 -9.71 -12.29
CA GLN A 193 15.29 -8.91 -12.77
C GLN A 193 15.77 -7.89 -13.81
N SER A 194 15.05 -7.77 -14.92
CA SER A 194 15.44 -6.87 -16.00
C SER A 194 15.05 -5.42 -15.67
N LEU A 195 16.03 -4.62 -15.27
CA LEU A 195 15.85 -3.17 -15.10
C LEU A 195 16.03 -2.41 -16.43
N GLY A 196 15.40 -2.90 -17.51
CA GLY A 196 15.56 -2.38 -18.87
C GLY A 196 15.14 -0.91 -18.99
N PHE A 197 13.91 -0.60 -18.58
CA PHE A 197 13.37 0.75 -18.55
C PHE A 197 14.20 1.71 -17.69
N VAL A 198 14.61 1.27 -16.49
CA VAL A 198 15.46 2.06 -15.58
C VAL A 198 16.81 2.37 -16.23
N ARG A 199 17.45 1.38 -16.88
CA ARG A 199 18.71 1.58 -17.60
C ARG A 199 18.54 2.54 -18.78
N TRP A 200 17.43 2.46 -19.49
CA TRP A 200 17.12 3.39 -20.58
C TRP A 200 16.99 4.84 -20.07
N ILE A 201 16.19 5.09 -19.02
CA ILE A 201 16.07 6.42 -18.41
C ILE A 201 17.41 6.89 -17.81
N SER A 202 18.15 6.00 -17.17
CA SER A 202 19.47 6.29 -16.60
C SER A 202 20.44 6.79 -17.67
N ARG A 203 20.44 6.15 -18.86
CA ARG A 203 21.23 6.62 -20.02
C ARG A 203 20.72 7.96 -20.56
N LEU A 204 19.40 8.14 -20.66
CA LEU A 204 18.79 9.38 -21.18
C LEU A 204 19.06 10.58 -20.26
N THR A 205 19.01 10.38 -18.95
CA THR A 205 19.11 11.46 -17.94
C THR A 205 20.50 11.63 -17.35
N GLY A 206 21.44 10.73 -17.64
CA GLY A 206 22.76 10.69 -17.01
C GLY A 206 22.75 10.35 -15.51
N ARG A 207 21.60 9.95 -14.95
CA ARG A 207 21.44 9.64 -13.52
C ARG A 207 21.77 8.19 -13.22
N LEU A 208 22.17 7.90 -11.98
CA LEU A 208 22.44 6.53 -11.54
C LEU A 208 21.12 5.72 -11.47
N PRO A 209 21.13 4.40 -11.78
CA PRO A 209 19.91 3.59 -11.81
C PRO A 209 19.09 3.66 -10.51
N PHE A 210 19.74 3.62 -9.35
CA PHE A 210 19.04 3.71 -8.07
C PHE A 210 18.37 5.07 -7.84
N GLN A 211 18.91 6.16 -8.40
CA GLN A 211 18.29 7.49 -8.32
C GLN A 211 17.01 7.52 -9.17
N VAL A 212 17.06 6.93 -10.36
CA VAL A 212 15.88 6.78 -11.23
C VAL A 212 14.80 5.96 -10.52
N VAL A 213 15.17 4.81 -9.92
CA VAL A 213 14.24 4.00 -9.12
C VAL A 213 13.68 4.81 -7.95
N ARG A 214 14.50 5.58 -7.24
CA ARG A 214 14.04 6.42 -6.13
C ARG A 214 12.98 7.42 -6.56
N GLU A 215 13.26 8.19 -7.61
CA GLU A 215 12.31 9.19 -8.10
C GLU A 215 11.03 8.54 -8.66
N PHE A 216 11.17 7.41 -9.36
CA PHE A 216 10.03 6.66 -9.87
C PHE A 216 9.12 6.15 -8.74
N GLN A 217 9.69 5.57 -7.67
CA GLN A 217 8.91 5.08 -6.54
C GLN A 217 8.24 6.23 -5.79
N ASN A 218 8.97 7.33 -5.56
CA ASN A 218 8.39 8.54 -4.95
C ASN A 218 7.21 9.09 -5.76
N PHE A 219 7.36 9.16 -7.09
CA PHE A 219 6.31 9.61 -7.99
C PHE A 219 5.13 8.64 -8.01
N LYS A 220 5.38 7.33 -8.10
CA LYS A 220 4.36 6.29 -8.06
C LYS A 220 3.53 6.35 -6.79
N GLY A 221 4.18 6.44 -5.63
CA GLY A 221 3.50 6.55 -4.34
C GLY A 221 2.64 7.80 -4.25
N LEU A 222 3.18 8.94 -4.68
CA LEU A 222 2.45 10.21 -4.69
C LEU A 222 1.24 10.13 -5.64
N PHE A 223 1.43 9.62 -6.86
CA PHE A 223 0.36 9.48 -7.85
C PHE A 223 -0.79 8.60 -7.37
N ILE A 224 -0.48 7.45 -6.74
CA ILE A 224 -1.50 6.56 -6.18
C ILE A 224 -2.23 7.25 -5.02
N ALA A 225 -1.50 7.90 -4.10
CA ALA A 225 -2.11 8.60 -2.97
C ALA A 225 -3.05 9.73 -3.45
N MET A 226 -2.59 10.56 -4.39
CA MET A 226 -3.39 11.65 -4.97
C MET A 226 -4.63 11.13 -5.69
N GLY A 227 -4.49 10.08 -6.50
CA GLY A 227 -5.63 9.48 -7.21
C GLY A 227 -6.66 8.87 -6.26
N MET A 228 -6.21 8.15 -5.23
CA MET A 228 -7.12 7.57 -4.22
C MET A 228 -7.83 8.65 -3.39
N HIS A 229 -7.11 9.70 -3.02
CA HIS A 229 -7.69 10.82 -2.27
C HIS A 229 -8.72 11.58 -3.12
N ALA A 230 -8.34 11.96 -4.35
CA ALA A 230 -9.26 12.64 -5.27
C ALA A 230 -10.51 11.80 -5.53
N LEU A 231 -10.36 10.50 -5.74
CA LEU A 231 -11.49 9.58 -5.93
C LEU A 231 -12.35 9.49 -4.67
N PHE A 232 -11.75 9.45 -3.48
CA PHE A 232 -12.46 9.44 -2.21
C PHE A 232 -13.31 10.72 -2.03
N ASN A 233 -12.72 11.90 -2.23
CA ASN A 233 -13.45 13.16 -2.09
C ASN A 233 -14.55 13.32 -3.16
N ALA A 234 -14.24 12.98 -4.42
CA ALA A 234 -15.24 12.98 -5.49
C ALA A 234 -16.41 12.03 -5.19
N SER A 235 -16.14 10.89 -4.54
CA SER A 235 -17.18 9.96 -4.10
C SER A 235 -18.09 10.58 -3.03
N LEU A 236 -17.53 11.39 -2.12
CA LEU A 236 -18.32 12.11 -1.12
C LEU A 236 -19.16 13.21 -1.75
N ASP A 237 -18.61 13.97 -2.71
CA ASP A 237 -19.34 15.01 -3.45
C ASP A 237 -20.51 14.45 -4.25
N LEU A 238 -20.34 13.25 -4.82
CA LEU A 238 -21.40 12.50 -5.52
C LEU A 238 -22.34 11.76 -4.55
N ASN A 239 -22.23 12.00 -3.24
CA ASN A 239 -22.99 11.35 -2.18
C ASN A 239 -22.90 9.81 -2.17
N ASN A 240 -21.84 9.24 -2.76
CA ASN A 240 -21.58 7.80 -2.81
C ASN A 240 -20.67 7.37 -1.64
N LYS A 241 -21.22 7.48 -0.42
CA LYS A 241 -20.51 7.15 0.82
C LYS A 241 -20.06 5.69 0.89
N LEU A 242 -20.82 4.75 0.32
CA LEU A 242 -20.47 3.33 0.30
C LEU A 242 -19.20 3.07 -0.51
N PHE A 243 -19.08 3.70 -1.68
CA PHE A 243 -17.88 3.58 -2.50
C PHE A 243 -16.67 4.24 -1.81
N ALA A 244 -16.85 5.39 -1.18
CA ALA A 244 -15.81 6.04 -0.36
C ALA A 244 -15.31 5.11 0.78
N ILE A 245 -16.22 4.47 1.51
CA ILE A 245 -15.89 3.46 2.54
C ILE A 245 -15.13 2.28 1.92
N GLY A 246 -15.54 1.82 0.73
CA GLY A 246 -14.85 0.75 0.00
C GLY A 246 -13.40 1.08 -0.34
N ILE A 247 -13.14 2.31 -0.83
CA ILE A 247 -11.79 2.80 -1.13
C ILE A 247 -10.92 2.77 0.14
N VAL A 248 -11.42 3.35 1.23
CA VAL A 248 -10.69 3.42 2.51
C VAL A 248 -10.48 2.02 3.09
N GLY A 249 -11.49 1.16 3.06
CA GLY A 249 -11.40 -0.21 3.57
C GLY A 249 -10.37 -1.05 2.81
N ALA A 250 -10.39 -1.00 1.47
CA ALA A 250 -9.41 -1.69 0.64
C ALA A 250 -7.98 -1.16 0.87
N GLY A 251 -7.84 0.17 0.93
CA GLY A 251 -6.55 0.81 1.21
C GLY A 251 -6.03 0.52 2.62
N ALA A 252 -6.90 0.45 3.63
CA ALA A 252 -6.52 0.08 4.99
C ALA A 252 -6.00 -1.36 5.05
N VAL A 253 -6.70 -2.31 4.42
CA VAL A 253 -6.23 -3.70 4.29
C VAL A 253 -4.86 -3.75 3.63
N TYR A 254 -4.65 -2.99 2.56
CA TYR A 254 -3.37 -2.91 1.86
C TYR A 254 -2.25 -2.33 2.76
N VAL A 255 -2.49 -1.21 3.45
CA VAL A 255 -1.51 -0.61 4.36
C VAL A 255 -1.18 -1.54 5.53
N PHE A 256 -2.18 -2.20 6.14
CA PHE A 256 -1.94 -3.19 7.20
C PHE A 256 -1.15 -4.40 6.70
N TYR A 257 -1.39 -4.84 5.46
CA TYR A 257 -0.58 -5.87 4.82
C TYR A 257 0.88 -5.41 4.71
N LEU A 258 1.14 -4.21 4.17
CA LEU A 258 2.48 -3.65 4.04
C LEU A 258 3.20 -3.47 5.40
N MET A 259 2.47 -3.14 6.47
CA MET A 259 3.05 -3.04 7.82
C MET A 259 3.47 -4.41 8.41
N LYS A 260 2.86 -5.50 7.95
CA LYS A 260 3.11 -6.85 8.47
C LYS A 260 4.18 -7.62 7.69
N THR A 261 4.58 -7.17 6.50
CA THR A 261 5.64 -7.83 5.72
C THR A 261 6.98 -7.76 6.45
N ARG A 262 7.81 -8.82 6.36
CA ARG A 262 9.12 -8.86 7.02
C ARG A 262 10.10 -7.92 6.36
N SER A 263 10.05 -7.82 5.02
CA SER A 263 10.77 -6.82 4.24
C SER A 263 10.50 -5.39 4.73
N GLY A 264 9.27 -5.13 5.20
CA GLY A 264 8.86 -3.87 5.81
C GLY A 264 9.65 -3.49 7.07
N ARG A 265 10.08 -4.47 7.86
CA ARG A 265 10.75 -4.29 9.16
C ARG A 265 12.27 -4.40 9.09
N LEU A 266 12.83 -4.65 7.90
CA LEU A 266 14.27 -4.72 7.72
C LEU A 266 14.91 -3.38 8.07
N LEU A 267 15.92 -3.45 8.94
CA LEU A 267 16.74 -2.31 9.32
C LEU A 267 17.86 -2.16 8.29
N PHE A 268 17.73 -1.11 7.50
CA PHE A 268 18.72 -0.70 6.51
C PHE A 268 19.77 0.16 7.20
N SER A 269 21.04 -0.25 7.06
CA SER A 269 22.18 0.53 7.52
C SER A 269 22.37 1.77 6.62
N VAL A 270 21.94 2.94 7.11
CA VAL A 270 22.01 4.21 6.35
C VAL A 270 23.30 5.00 6.65
N ILE A 271 23.87 4.88 7.85
CA ILE A 271 24.85 5.86 8.36
C ILE A 271 26.31 5.37 8.34
N LYS A 272 26.56 4.07 8.53
CA LYS A 272 27.91 3.47 8.42
C LYS A 272 27.80 2.05 7.90
N ARG A 273 28.14 1.83 6.62
CA ARG A 273 28.34 0.48 6.09
C ARG A 273 29.78 0.08 6.38
N ARG A 274 29.98 -0.98 7.15
CA ARG A 274 31.27 -1.67 7.13
C ARG A 274 31.43 -2.29 5.74
N GLY A 275 32.61 -2.17 5.15
CA GLY A 275 32.94 -2.95 3.96
C GLY A 275 32.79 -4.43 4.28
N SER A 276 32.33 -5.20 3.30
CA SER A 276 32.30 -6.65 3.38
C SER A 276 33.69 -7.18 3.73
N SER A 277 33.75 -8.13 4.64
CA SER A 277 34.99 -8.86 4.93
C SER A 277 35.35 -9.87 3.83
N MET A 278 34.51 -10.03 2.79
CA MET A 278 34.78 -10.87 1.63
C MET A 278 35.61 -10.13 0.59
N ALA A 279 36.37 -10.88 -0.21
CA ALA A 279 36.79 -10.37 -1.50
C ALA A 279 35.54 -10.12 -2.37
N ALA A 280 35.50 -8.98 -3.07
CA ALA A 280 34.33 -8.56 -3.85
C ALA A 280 33.86 -9.63 -4.86
N ARG A 281 34.80 -10.36 -5.48
CA ARG A 281 34.49 -11.45 -6.42
C ARG A 281 33.76 -12.62 -5.75
N ASP A 282 34.16 -12.98 -4.54
CA ASP A 282 33.52 -14.07 -3.82
C ASP A 282 32.11 -13.67 -3.36
N GLU A 283 31.94 -12.40 -2.96
CA GLU A 283 30.63 -11.85 -2.59
C GLU A 283 29.68 -11.87 -3.78
N ASP A 284 30.13 -11.44 -4.96
CA ASP A 284 29.34 -11.48 -6.20
C ASP A 284 28.87 -12.92 -6.53
N VAL A 285 29.76 -13.91 -6.44
CA VAL A 285 29.42 -15.32 -6.68
C VAL A 285 28.39 -15.83 -5.68
N VAL A 286 28.55 -15.49 -4.39
CA VAL A 286 27.59 -15.88 -3.35
C VAL A 286 26.23 -15.24 -3.59
N LEU A 287 26.17 -13.94 -3.93
CA LEU A 287 24.91 -13.24 -4.21
C LEU A 287 24.22 -13.77 -5.46
N GLU A 288 24.97 -14.14 -6.49
CA GLU A 288 24.45 -14.80 -7.69
C GLU A 288 23.84 -16.17 -7.36
N LEU A 289 24.53 -16.99 -6.55
CA LEU A 289 24.01 -18.28 -6.08
C LEU A 289 22.73 -18.12 -5.25
N LEU A 290 22.68 -17.14 -4.34
CA LEU A 290 21.46 -16.83 -3.59
C LEU A 290 20.31 -16.43 -4.53
N GLY A 291 20.61 -15.65 -5.57
CA GLY A 291 19.68 -15.31 -6.64
C GLY A 291 19.11 -16.54 -7.34
N MET A 292 19.98 -17.46 -7.77
CA MET A 292 19.60 -18.73 -8.41
C MET A 292 18.75 -19.61 -7.49
N TRP A 293 19.20 -19.88 -6.27
CA TRP A 293 18.46 -20.73 -5.31
C TRP A 293 17.12 -20.16 -4.91
N THR A 294 17.01 -18.82 -4.84
CA THR A 294 15.72 -18.15 -4.61
C THR A 294 14.75 -18.46 -5.76
N LYS A 295 15.21 -18.41 -7.02
CA LYS A 295 14.38 -18.77 -8.19
C LYS A 295 14.00 -20.25 -8.22
N GLU A 296 14.92 -21.12 -7.80
CA GLU A 296 14.66 -22.57 -7.68
C GLU A 296 13.72 -22.91 -6.51
N GLY A 297 13.34 -21.94 -5.68
CA GLY A 297 12.46 -22.17 -4.52
C GLY A 297 13.14 -22.93 -3.37
N ARG A 298 14.49 -22.91 -3.32
CA ARG A 298 15.33 -23.47 -2.24
C ARG A 298 15.45 -22.49 -1.06
N LEU A 299 14.30 -22.04 -0.57
CA LEU A 299 14.18 -20.91 0.36
C LEU A 299 14.84 -21.18 1.72
N ALA A 300 14.76 -22.42 2.22
CA ALA A 300 15.38 -22.81 3.48
C ALA A 300 16.92 -22.69 3.44
N GLU A 301 17.52 -23.08 2.31
CA GLU A 301 18.96 -22.99 2.10
C GLU A 301 19.42 -21.54 1.95
N VAL A 302 18.65 -20.73 1.21
CA VAL A 302 18.89 -19.28 1.10
C VAL A 302 18.91 -18.64 2.48
N MET A 303 17.93 -18.95 3.35
CA MET A 303 17.90 -18.40 4.71
C MET A 303 19.11 -18.86 5.53
N GLN A 304 19.46 -20.16 5.49
CA GLN A 304 20.59 -20.69 6.25
C GLN A 304 21.91 -20.04 5.84
N ILE A 305 22.12 -19.81 4.55
CA ILE A 305 23.34 -19.16 4.05
C ILE A 305 23.34 -17.68 4.40
N CYS A 306 22.18 -17.00 4.28
CA CYS A 306 22.05 -15.63 4.74
C CYS A 306 22.35 -15.48 6.24
N ASP A 307 21.96 -16.44 7.08
CA ASP A 307 22.28 -16.42 8.52
C ASP A 307 23.79 -16.39 8.74
N ARG A 308 24.53 -17.30 8.09
CA ARG A 308 26.00 -17.35 8.19
C ARG A 308 26.67 -16.08 7.65
N LEU A 309 26.17 -15.53 6.55
CA LEU A 309 26.70 -14.29 5.98
C LEU A 309 26.43 -13.09 6.89
N LEU A 310 25.27 -13.04 7.55
CA LEU A 310 24.92 -11.95 8.47
C LEU A 310 25.61 -12.07 9.83
N GLU A 311 26.01 -13.26 10.26
CA GLU A 311 26.91 -13.42 11.42
C GLU A 311 28.26 -12.73 11.17
N ARG A 312 28.74 -12.77 9.93
CA ARG A 312 30.02 -12.17 9.54
C ARG A 312 29.88 -10.69 9.20
N ASP A 313 28.90 -10.35 8.35
CA ASP A 313 28.66 -9.02 7.80
C ASP A 313 27.21 -8.57 8.12
N PRO A 314 26.90 -8.24 9.39
CA PRO A 314 25.53 -7.96 9.86
C PRO A 314 24.89 -6.71 9.22
N ASP A 315 25.68 -5.87 8.54
CA ASP A 315 25.23 -4.64 7.88
C ASP A 315 24.91 -4.84 6.39
N ASN A 316 25.06 -6.06 5.84
CA ASN A 316 24.78 -6.33 4.43
C ASN A 316 23.27 -6.33 4.13
N ASN A 317 22.76 -5.20 3.64
CA ASN A 317 21.33 -5.03 3.37
C ASN A 317 20.81 -5.94 2.24
N VAL A 318 21.64 -6.31 1.27
CA VAL A 318 21.25 -7.21 0.17
C VAL A 318 21.02 -8.62 0.70
N VAL A 319 21.90 -9.12 1.57
CA VAL A 319 21.72 -10.41 2.24
C VAL A 319 20.50 -10.39 3.18
N LYS A 320 20.27 -9.29 3.91
CA LYS A 320 19.03 -9.10 4.69
C LYS A 320 17.78 -9.18 3.81
N LEU A 321 17.82 -8.56 2.63
CA LEU A 321 16.72 -8.61 1.65
C LEU A 321 16.48 -10.05 1.16
N PHE A 322 17.54 -10.80 0.81
CA PHE A 322 17.41 -12.21 0.45
C PHE A 322 16.78 -13.05 1.56
N LYS A 323 17.25 -12.89 2.81
CA LYS A 323 16.69 -13.61 3.96
C LYS A 323 15.21 -13.29 4.19
N ALA A 324 14.84 -12.01 4.18
CA ALA A 324 13.45 -11.61 4.36
C ALA A 324 12.56 -12.11 3.23
N HIS A 325 13.02 -11.98 1.98
CA HIS A 325 12.32 -12.48 0.81
C HIS A 325 12.13 -13.99 0.88
N ALA A 326 13.15 -14.77 1.23
CA ALA A 326 13.06 -16.21 1.36
C ALA A 326 12.08 -16.62 2.48
N ALA A 327 12.12 -15.92 3.62
CA ALA A 327 11.21 -16.17 4.73
C ALA A 327 9.74 -15.87 4.40
N ASP A 328 9.47 -14.76 3.70
CA ASP A 328 8.11 -14.40 3.29
C ASP A 328 7.58 -15.42 2.28
N ASN A 329 8.40 -15.84 1.31
CA ASN A 329 8.02 -16.87 0.33
C ASN A 329 7.91 -18.30 0.92
N GLN A 330 8.67 -18.62 1.98
CA GLN A 330 8.60 -19.94 2.59
C GLN A 330 7.25 -20.19 3.25
N LYS A 331 6.70 -19.18 3.94
CA LYS A 331 5.37 -19.27 4.53
C LYS A 331 4.29 -19.54 3.47
N LEU A 332 4.43 -18.93 2.29
CA LEU A 332 3.55 -19.19 1.16
C LEU A 332 3.68 -20.61 0.64
N LYS A 333 4.92 -21.12 0.53
CA LYS A 333 5.19 -22.50 0.12
C LYS A 333 4.62 -23.51 1.12
N GLU A 334 4.78 -23.26 2.42
CA GLU A 334 4.23 -24.10 3.50
C GLU A 334 2.71 -24.12 3.45
N ALA A 335 2.06 -22.96 3.27
CA ALA A 335 0.62 -22.89 3.07
C ALA A 335 0.17 -23.69 1.83
N TYR A 336 0.89 -23.57 0.72
CA TYR A 336 0.60 -24.33 -0.49
C TYR A 336 0.80 -25.85 -0.32
N THR A 337 1.83 -26.28 0.40
CA THR A 337 2.05 -27.71 0.68
C THR A 337 0.99 -28.27 1.63
N ALA A 338 0.62 -27.53 2.67
CA ALA A 338 -0.46 -27.90 3.58
C ALA A 338 -1.76 -28.11 2.80
N LEU A 339 -2.10 -27.14 1.93
CA LEU A 339 -3.22 -27.23 1.01
C LEU A 339 -3.16 -28.46 0.10
N LYS A 340 -2.02 -28.73 -0.54
CA LYS A 340 -1.85 -29.89 -1.43
C LYS A 340 -2.04 -31.21 -0.68
N SER A 341 -1.56 -31.31 0.56
CA SER A 341 -1.69 -32.50 1.40
C SER A 341 -3.14 -32.82 1.75
N VAL A 342 -3.94 -31.78 2.02
CA VAL A 342 -5.38 -31.90 2.28
C VAL A 342 -6.10 -32.48 1.05
N PHE A 343 -5.80 -31.99 -0.15
CA PHE A 343 -6.39 -32.50 -1.39
C PHE A 343 -5.88 -33.90 -1.78
N ALA A 344 -4.70 -34.31 -1.34
CA ALA A 344 -4.15 -35.64 -1.60
C ALA A 344 -4.76 -36.71 -0.70
N LYS A 345 -4.87 -36.46 0.62
CA LYS A 345 -5.51 -37.38 1.59
C LYS A 345 -6.94 -37.74 1.19
N SER A 346 -7.69 -36.73 0.77
CA SER A 346 -9.06 -36.87 0.29
C SER A 346 -9.19 -37.62 -1.04
N LYS A 347 -8.11 -37.75 -1.83
CA LYS A 347 -8.10 -38.59 -3.05
C LYS A 347 -7.87 -40.07 -2.71
N GLN A 348 -7.14 -40.36 -1.62
CA GLN A 348 -6.89 -41.73 -1.16
C GLN A 348 -8.08 -42.34 -0.38
N GLN A 349 -9.00 -41.51 0.10
CA GLN A 349 -10.23 -41.93 0.78
C GLN A 349 -11.42 -42.17 -0.17
N GLN A 350 -11.23 -42.07 -1.50
CA GLN A 350 -12.23 -42.53 -2.46
C GLN A 350 -12.06 -44.05 -2.65
N PRO A 351 -13.05 -44.89 -2.28
CA PRO A 351 -13.02 -46.32 -2.57
C PRO A 351 -12.94 -46.56 -4.09
N GLU A 352 -12.37 -47.69 -4.50
CA GLU A 352 -12.48 -48.19 -5.88
C GLU A 352 -13.93 -48.12 -6.39
N PRO A 353 -14.15 -47.95 -7.71
CA PRO A 353 -15.47 -47.68 -8.27
C PRO A 353 -16.39 -48.90 -8.12
N ALA A 354 -17.01 -49.05 -6.95
CA ALA A 354 -18.19 -49.86 -6.75
C ALA A 354 -19.38 -49.05 -7.23
N ASN A 355 -19.73 -49.23 -8.51
CA ASN A 355 -20.96 -48.96 -9.27
C ASN A 355 -22.19 -48.23 -8.65
N GLN A 356 -22.03 -47.33 -7.69
CA GLN A 356 -23.10 -46.55 -7.07
C GLN A 356 -22.55 -45.16 -6.70
N ALA A 357 -23.29 -44.13 -7.10
CA ALA A 357 -22.97 -42.73 -6.86
C ALA A 357 -23.09 -42.35 -5.38
N THR A 358 -22.15 -42.80 -4.55
CA THR A 358 -22.01 -42.26 -3.19
C THR A 358 -21.30 -40.89 -3.25
N PRO A 359 -21.82 -39.87 -2.55
CA PRO A 359 -21.21 -38.55 -2.51
C PRO A 359 -19.77 -38.64 -1.98
N SER A 360 -18.85 -37.88 -2.58
CA SER A 360 -17.45 -37.84 -2.13
C SER A 360 -17.37 -37.48 -0.63
N PRO A 361 -16.44 -38.10 0.12
CA PRO A 361 -16.32 -37.85 1.56
C PRO A 361 -16.09 -36.36 1.82
N THR A 362 -16.90 -35.81 2.71
CA THR A 362 -16.81 -34.41 3.15
C THR A 362 -15.45 -34.20 3.82
N LEU A 363 -14.79 -33.07 3.51
CA LEU A 363 -13.53 -32.72 4.18
C LEU A 363 -13.73 -32.65 5.70
N SER A 364 -12.71 -33.01 6.47
CA SER A 364 -12.73 -32.75 7.92
C SER A 364 -12.72 -31.23 8.17
N LEU A 365 -13.30 -30.79 9.30
CA LEU A 365 -13.34 -29.37 9.66
C LEU A 365 -11.94 -28.74 9.76
N GLU A 366 -10.95 -29.51 10.24
CA GLU A 366 -9.57 -29.04 10.35
C GLU A 366 -8.89 -28.90 8.98
N ASP A 367 -9.11 -29.88 8.10
CA ASP A 367 -8.60 -29.82 6.72
C ASP A 367 -9.24 -28.65 5.94
N GLU A 368 -10.53 -28.40 6.15
CA GLU A 368 -11.23 -27.26 5.55
C GLU A 368 -10.64 -25.94 6.04
N LYS A 369 -10.38 -25.80 7.35
CA LYS A 369 -9.74 -24.62 7.91
C LYS A 369 -8.36 -24.37 7.29
N ILE A 370 -7.53 -25.40 7.15
CA ILE A 370 -6.20 -25.30 6.50
C ILE A 370 -6.34 -24.84 5.05
N VAL A 371 -7.33 -25.37 4.31
CA VAL A 371 -7.61 -24.98 2.92
C VAL A 371 -8.00 -23.51 2.85
N LEU A 372 -8.90 -23.06 3.72
CA LEU A 372 -9.37 -21.67 3.76
C LEU A 372 -8.25 -20.69 4.15
N GLU A 373 -7.41 -21.02 5.12
CA GLU A 373 -6.25 -20.20 5.49
C GLU A 373 -5.25 -20.09 4.33
N SER A 374 -4.96 -21.20 3.66
CA SER A 374 -4.04 -21.24 2.52
C SER A 374 -4.58 -20.50 1.30
N MET A 375 -5.88 -20.63 1.01
CA MET A 375 -6.56 -19.82 -0.01
C MET A 375 -6.51 -18.33 0.34
N GLY A 376 -6.69 -17.97 1.61
CA GLY A 376 -6.57 -16.59 2.09
C GLY A 376 -5.16 -16.01 1.91
N MET A 377 -4.11 -16.84 2.01
CA MET A 377 -2.73 -16.44 1.71
C MET A 377 -2.52 -16.25 0.21
N LEU A 378 -2.92 -17.21 -0.63
CA LEU A 378 -2.82 -17.11 -2.09
C LEU A 378 -3.60 -15.89 -2.64
N TYR A 379 -4.75 -15.59 -2.06
CA TYR A 379 -5.54 -14.41 -2.42
C TYR A 379 -4.77 -13.10 -2.15
N LYS A 380 -4.03 -13.02 -1.03
CA LYS A 380 -3.24 -11.83 -0.69
C LYS A 380 -2.05 -11.60 -1.62
N GLU A 381 -1.50 -12.68 -2.18
CA GLU A 381 -0.37 -12.63 -3.12
C GLU A 381 -0.80 -12.39 -4.58
N GLY A 382 -2.10 -12.22 -4.86
CA GLY A 382 -2.59 -12.00 -6.21
C GLY A 382 -2.71 -13.26 -7.07
N GLU A 383 -2.60 -14.45 -6.48
CA GLU A 383 -2.67 -15.74 -7.18
C GLU A 383 -4.14 -16.18 -7.43
N TYR A 384 -4.96 -15.29 -7.98
CA TYR A 384 -6.42 -15.45 -8.03
C TYR A 384 -6.88 -16.68 -8.82
N LYS A 385 -6.21 -17.03 -9.92
CA LYS A 385 -6.51 -18.23 -10.71
C LYS A 385 -6.43 -19.51 -9.87
N LYS A 386 -5.39 -19.61 -9.02
CA LYS A 386 -5.20 -20.75 -8.12
C LYS A 386 -6.29 -20.76 -7.05
N VAL A 387 -6.60 -19.60 -6.45
CA VAL A 387 -7.69 -19.50 -5.45
C VAL A 387 -9.02 -20.00 -6.02
N LEU A 388 -9.35 -19.63 -7.26
CA LEU A 388 -10.58 -20.08 -7.93
C LEU A 388 -10.61 -21.59 -8.14
N GLU A 389 -9.51 -22.16 -8.63
CA GLU A 389 -9.40 -23.60 -8.83
C GLU A 389 -9.60 -24.35 -7.52
N ILE A 390 -8.93 -23.90 -6.46
CA ILE A 390 -8.99 -24.50 -5.12
C ILE A 390 -10.38 -24.36 -4.52
N ALA A 391 -10.99 -23.17 -4.62
CA ALA A 391 -12.33 -22.89 -4.10
C ALA A 391 -13.39 -23.76 -4.77
N ASN A 392 -13.34 -23.90 -6.10
CA ASN A 392 -14.25 -24.77 -6.84
C ASN A 392 -14.09 -26.24 -6.44
N ARG A 393 -12.85 -26.71 -6.24
CA ARG A 393 -12.59 -28.08 -5.74
C ARG A 393 -13.11 -28.29 -4.32
N LEU A 394 -13.00 -27.28 -3.46
CA LEU A 394 -13.53 -27.33 -2.10
C LEU A 394 -15.08 -27.31 -2.10
N MET A 395 -15.70 -26.41 -2.88
CA MET A 395 -17.15 -26.31 -3.03
C MET A 395 -17.79 -27.57 -3.62
N ALA A 396 -17.11 -28.25 -4.55
CA ALA A 396 -17.57 -29.54 -5.08
C ALA A 396 -17.63 -30.64 -4.00
N ARG A 397 -16.88 -30.50 -2.91
CA ARG A 397 -16.78 -31.49 -1.81
C ARG A 397 -17.54 -31.08 -0.56
N ASN A 398 -17.59 -29.78 -0.28
CA ASN A 398 -18.41 -29.19 0.76
C ASN A 398 -19.15 -27.96 0.18
N PRO A 399 -20.32 -28.16 -0.44
CA PRO A 399 -21.12 -27.06 -1.01
C PRO A 399 -21.56 -26.01 0.02
N ASN A 400 -21.55 -26.38 1.30
CA ASN A 400 -21.95 -25.53 2.42
C ASN A 400 -20.77 -24.75 3.04
N SER A 401 -19.55 -24.86 2.48
CA SER A 401 -18.40 -24.10 2.96
C SER A 401 -18.57 -22.61 2.68
N SER A 402 -19.03 -21.87 3.70
CA SER A 402 -19.24 -20.42 3.62
C SER A 402 -17.93 -19.68 3.33
N GLY A 403 -16.81 -20.12 3.92
CA GLY A 403 -15.49 -19.56 3.67
C GLY A 403 -15.03 -19.73 2.22
N ALA A 404 -15.25 -20.90 1.63
CA ALA A 404 -14.86 -21.17 0.24
C ALA A 404 -15.65 -20.30 -0.73
N ARG A 405 -16.96 -20.15 -0.47
CA ARG A 405 -17.86 -19.31 -1.27
C ARG A 405 -17.45 -17.84 -1.26
N VAL A 406 -17.14 -17.30 -0.08
CA VAL A 406 -16.66 -15.92 0.08
C VAL A 406 -15.34 -15.69 -0.66
N LEU A 407 -14.38 -16.64 -0.57
CA LEU A 407 -13.09 -16.51 -1.25
C LEU A 407 -13.20 -16.70 -2.77
N LEU A 408 -14.08 -17.60 -3.23
CA LEU A 408 -14.39 -17.79 -4.65
C LEU A 408 -14.91 -16.50 -5.29
N GLU A 409 -15.91 -15.89 -4.66
CA GLU A 409 -16.53 -14.65 -5.13
C GLU A 409 -15.49 -13.52 -5.20
N LYS A 410 -14.74 -13.32 -4.12
CA LYS A 410 -13.65 -12.34 -4.06
C LYS A 410 -12.59 -12.54 -5.14
N ALA A 411 -12.22 -13.79 -5.43
CA ALA A 411 -11.22 -14.11 -6.44
C ALA A 411 -11.75 -13.95 -7.88
N LEU A 412 -13.04 -14.22 -8.12
CA LEU A 412 -13.70 -14.01 -9.41
C LEU A 412 -13.69 -12.52 -9.78
N ASP A 413 -14.02 -11.66 -8.81
CA ASP A 413 -14.02 -10.22 -9.02
C ASP A 413 -12.63 -9.69 -9.37
N LYS A 414 -11.59 -10.17 -8.67
CA LYS A 414 -10.20 -9.78 -8.97
C LYS A 414 -9.72 -10.30 -10.32
N GLN A 415 -10.04 -11.54 -10.68
CA GLN A 415 -9.67 -12.09 -11.99
C GLN A 415 -10.33 -11.33 -13.15
N LYS A 416 -11.58 -10.88 -12.99
CA LYS A 416 -12.26 -10.02 -13.99
C LYS A 416 -11.51 -8.72 -14.20
N ILE A 417 -11.05 -8.08 -13.12
CA ILE A 417 -10.25 -6.85 -13.19
C ILE A 417 -8.93 -7.09 -13.92
N ASP A 418 -8.20 -8.16 -13.59
CA ASP A 418 -6.93 -8.48 -14.24
C ASP A 418 -7.11 -8.81 -15.73
N ASN A 419 -8.16 -9.54 -16.09
CA ASN A 419 -8.47 -9.82 -17.48
C ASN A 419 -8.82 -8.53 -18.25
N ALA A 420 -9.62 -7.64 -17.64
CA ALA A 420 -9.93 -6.33 -18.23
C ALA A 420 -8.66 -5.49 -18.45
N PHE A 421 -7.74 -5.48 -17.47
CA PHE A 421 -6.47 -4.76 -17.59
C PHE A 421 -5.56 -5.35 -18.68
N ASN A 422 -5.46 -6.69 -18.77
CA ASN A 422 -4.67 -7.35 -19.81
C ASN A 422 -5.27 -7.18 -21.22
N SER A 423 -6.60 -7.14 -21.34
CA SER A 423 -7.26 -6.78 -22.59
C SER A 423 -6.96 -5.34 -22.99
N LEU A 424 -6.94 -4.42 -22.01
CA LEU A 424 -6.55 -3.04 -22.22
C LEU A 424 -5.08 -2.92 -22.65
N SER A 425 -4.16 -3.64 -22.00
CA SER A 425 -2.72 -3.56 -22.33
C SER A 425 -2.44 -4.06 -23.75
N LYS A 426 -3.12 -5.13 -24.19
CA LYS A 426 -3.01 -5.64 -25.57
C LYS A 426 -3.47 -4.62 -26.61
N LEU A 427 -4.51 -3.84 -26.31
CA LEU A 427 -4.95 -2.73 -27.18
C LEU A 427 -3.88 -1.64 -27.36
N PHE A 428 -2.93 -1.52 -26.42
CA PHE A 428 -1.82 -0.56 -26.48
C PHE A 428 -0.49 -1.19 -26.94
N GLU A 429 -0.41 -2.51 -27.09
CA GLU A 429 0.79 -3.19 -27.62
C GLU A 429 0.75 -3.33 -29.16
N ASP A 430 -0.43 -3.21 -29.78
CA ASP A 430 -0.59 -3.14 -31.24
C ASP A 430 -0.32 -1.74 -31.81
N ASP A 431 0.80 -1.12 -31.40
CA ASP A 431 1.33 0.03 -32.15
C ASP A 431 1.88 -0.50 -33.48
N PRO A 432 1.46 0.02 -34.64
CA PRO A 432 1.98 -0.41 -35.93
C PRO A 432 3.50 -0.25 -35.91
N LYS A 433 4.22 -1.34 -36.14
CA LYS A 433 5.67 -1.29 -36.35
C LYS A 433 5.95 -0.20 -37.38
N PRO A 434 6.83 0.78 -37.09
CA PRO A 434 7.16 1.80 -38.06
C PRO A 434 7.64 1.11 -39.33
N ASP A 435 6.99 1.40 -40.45
CA ASP A 435 7.36 0.86 -41.75
C ASP A 435 8.86 1.07 -41.96
N SER A 436 9.53 -0.03 -42.30
CA SER A 436 10.95 -0.04 -42.60
C SER A 436 11.28 1.09 -43.59
N PRO A 437 12.35 1.86 -43.37
CA PRO A 437 12.68 2.99 -44.22
C PRO A 437 12.83 2.52 -45.66
N VAL A 438 12.03 3.12 -46.54
CA VAL A 438 12.12 2.97 -47.99
C VAL A 438 13.54 3.38 -48.39
N GLY A 439 14.28 2.46 -49.00
CA GLY A 439 15.64 2.69 -49.46
C GLY A 439 15.70 3.84 -50.45
N VAL A 440 16.62 4.77 -50.20
CA VAL A 440 17.13 5.76 -51.15
C VAL A 440 18.60 5.45 -51.38
#